data_AF-A0A4S9ACM2-F1
#
_entry.id   AF-A0A4S9ACM2-F1
#
_cell.length_a   1.000
_cell.length_b   1.000
_cell.length_c   1.000
_cell.angle_alpha   90.00
_cell.angle_beta   90.00
_cell.angle_gamma   90.00
#
_symmetry.space_group_name_H-M   'P 1'
#
loop_
_entity.id
_entity.type
_entity.pdbx_description
1 polymer ?
#
loop_
_entity_poly.entity_id
_entity_poly.type
_entity_poly.pdbx_seq_one_letter_code
_entity_poly.pdbx_strand_id
1 'polypeptide(L)'
;MNHEDERLKRALDDAHHRWMASAEMRQIRHWALGHAREWIMFTYNQMVDMRKQQYEAHLATVPYYELYKIYSGRPPISQPQMHELRMQMSAAQGAYQRGIDEDWKNSLQRYPEVLDYYFNLVEFKLPGEKSIAVQEPVFGGPVAPDLKKTESKGGKRMMMQPSLPMPGGPFMMPPGGPPRMGGPGPGRMPPPFAMGMRPGGF
;
A
#
# COMPACT_ATOMS: atom_id res chain seq x y z
N MET A 1 -18.12 -22.32 41.06
CA MET A 1 -18.36 -21.25 40.08
C MET A 1 -17.05 -20.63 39.58
N ASN A 2 -16.17 -20.06 40.41
CA ASN A 2 -14.97 -19.34 39.94
C ASN A 2 -14.00 -20.11 39.00
N HIS A 3 -13.87 -21.43 39.14
CA HIS A 3 -12.94 -22.23 38.32
C HIS A 3 -13.42 -22.45 36.88
N GLU A 4 -14.74 -22.39 36.64
CA GLU A 4 -15.32 -22.54 35.31
C GLU A 4 -15.13 -21.26 34.49
N ASP A 5 -15.43 -20.11 35.10
CA ASP A 5 -15.25 -18.79 34.49
C ASP A 5 -13.78 -18.55 34.08
N GLU A 6 -12.83 -18.96 34.93
CA GLU A 6 -11.41 -18.87 34.61
C GLU A 6 -11.00 -19.78 33.44
N ARG A 7 -11.55 -20.99 33.37
CA ARG A 7 -11.29 -21.91 32.25
C ARG A 7 -11.86 -21.37 30.95
N LEU A 8 -13.06 -20.82 30.98
CA LEU A 8 -13.70 -20.23 29.80
C LEU A 8 -12.91 -19.01 29.29
N LYS A 9 -12.47 -18.12 30.20
CA LYS A 9 -11.63 -16.97 29.83
C LYS A 9 -10.35 -17.39 29.12
N ARG A 10 -9.63 -18.39 29.66
CA ARG A 10 -8.42 -18.92 29.00
C ARG A 10 -8.73 -19.52 27.62
N ALA A 11 -9.80 -20.29 27.51
CA ALA A 11 -10.19 -20.89 26.23
C ALA A 11 -10.56 -19.83 25.16
N LEU A 12 -11.18 -18.72 25.59
CA LEU A 12 -11.47 -17.57 24.73
C LEU A 12 -10.19 -16.90 24.25
N ASP A 13 -9.26 -16.61 25.16
CA ASP A 13 -7.98 -16.00 24.82
C ASP A 13 -7.19 -16.87 23.83
N ASP A 14 -7.17 -18.19 24.06
CA ASP A 14 -6.55 -19.16 23.16
C ASP A 14 -7.20 -19.17 21.77
N ALA A 15 -8.54 -19.13 21.72
CA ALA A 15 -9.28 -19.09 20.45
C ALA A 15 -9.03 -17.77 19.70
N HIS A 16 -9.03 -16.64 20.41
CA HIS A 16 -8.69 -15.34 19.85
C HIS A 16 -7.26 -15.33 19.30
N HIS A 17 -6.30 -15.85 20.06
CA HIS A 17 -4.90 -15.94 19.61
C HIS A 17 -4.76 -16.77 18.32
N ARG A 18 -5.43 -17.93 18.23
CA ARG A 18 -5.45 -18.74 17.00
C ARG A 18 -6.07 -17.99 15.82
N TRP A 19 -7.14 -17.23 16.05
CA TRP A 19 -7.76 -16.41 15.01
C TRP A 19 -6.85 -15.25 14.56
N MET A 20 -6.15 -14.58 15.48
CA MET A 20 -5.15 -13.57 15.14
C MET A 20 -3.99 -14.13 14.32
N ALA A 21 -3.70 -15.43 14.49
CA ALA A 21 -2.74 -16.20 13.71
C ALA A 21 -3.36 -16.92 12.48
N SER A 22 -4.60 -16.62 12.10
CA SER A 22 -5.25 -17.21 10.92
C SER A 22 -4.67 -16.71 9.60
N ALA A 23 -5.00 -17.37 8.50
CA ALA A 23 -4.56 -16.96 7.16
C ALA A 23 -5.24 -15.64 6.74
N GLU A 24 -6.51 -15.48 7.10
CA GLU A 24 -7.32 -14.30 6.86
C GLU A 24 -6.72 -13.08 7.55
N MET A 25 -6.39 -13.17 8.85
CA MET A 25 -5.77 -12.05 9.57
C MET A 25 -4.38 -11.72 9.03
N ARG A 26 -3.59 -12.73 8.64
CA ARG A 26 -2.30 -12.48 7.94
C ARG A 26 -2.49 -11.73 6.62
N GLN A 27 -3.51 -12.09 5.83
CA GLN A 27 -3.83 -11.42 4.58
C GLN A 27 -4.23 -9.96 4.82
N ILE A 28 -5.07 -9.70 5.83
CA ILE A 28 -5.47 -8.34 6.21
C ILE A 28 -4.24 -7.50 6.60
N ARG A 29 -3.37 -8.03 7.48
CA ARG A 29 -2.13 -7.35 7.88
C ARG A 29 -1.21 -7.07 6.70
N HIS A 30 -1.05 -8.03 5.79
CA HIS A 30 -0.22 -7.87 4.60
C HIS A 30 -0.78 -6.78 3.68
N TRP A 31 -2.09 -6.79 3.45
CA TRP A 31 -2.78 -5.78 2.64
C TRP A 31 -2.61 -4.38 3.23
N ALA A 32 -2.89 -4.20 4.53
CA ALA A 32 -2.77 -2.91 5.19
C ALA A 32 -1.32 -2.40 5.19
N LEU A 33 -0.34 -3.28 5.46
CA LEU A 33 1.07 -2.92 5.45
C LEU A 33 1.56 -2.50 4.06
N GLY A 34 1.13 -3.22 3.01
CA GLY A 34 1.48 -2.88 1.62
C GLY A 34 1.01 -1.47 1.26
N HIS A 35 -0.25 -1.16 1.51
CA HIS A 35 -0.84 0.14 1.18
C HIS A 35 -0.26 1.27 2.04
N ALA A 36 -0.01 1.02 3.33
CA ALA A 36 0.65 2.00 4.19
C ALA A 36 2.05 2.35 3.68
N ARG A 37 2.85 1.35 3.30
CA ARG A 37 4.19 1.57 2.75
C ARG A 37 4.14 2.36 1.44
N GLU A 38 3.24 2.01 0.53
CA GLU A 38 3.08 2.72 -0.75
C GLU A 38 2.71 4.19 -0.54
N TRP A 39 1.76 4.47 0.35
CA TRP A 39 1.33 5.83 0.65
C TRP A 39 2.43 6.67 1.29
N ILE A 40 3.21 6.10 2.20
CA ILE A 40 4.34 6.76 2.86
C ILE A 40 5.42 7.11 1.82
N MET A 41 5.75 6.16 0.93
CA MET A 41 6.71 6.39 -0.15
C MET A 41 6.21 7.44 -1.14
N PHE A 42 4.94 7.39 -1.53
CA PHE A 42 4.33 8.39 -2.40
C PHE A 42 4.47 9.80 -1.80
N THR A 43 4.09 9.97 -0.52
CA THR A 43 4.16 11.26 0.17
C THR A 43 5.61 11.74 0.33
N TYR A 44 6.52 10.84 0.71
CA TYR A 44 7.95 11.17 0.81
C TYR A 44 8.52 11.66 -0.52
N ASN A 45 8.22 10.98 -1.63
CA ASN A 45 8.70 11.39 -2.96
C ASN A 45 8.21 12.81 -3.33
N GLN A 46 6.97 13.16 -2.98
CA GLN A 46 6.47 14.53 -3.17
C GLN A 46 7.28 15.57 -2.38
N MET A 47 7.69 15.24 -1.14
CA MET A 47 8.53 16.13 -0.34
C MET A 47 9.95 16.25 -0.92
N VAL A 48 10.52 15.14 -1.41
CA VAL A 48 11.82 15.16 -2.12
C VAL A 48 11.74 16.05 -3.36
N ASP A 49 10.69 15.94 -4.17
CA ASP A 49 10.49 16.78 -5.34
C ASP A 49 10.38 18.26 -4.97
N MET A 50 9.63 18.58 -3.91
CA MET A 50 9.52 19.94 -3.38
C MET A 50 10.88 20.47 -2.88
N ARG A 51 11.64 19.66 -2.13
CA ARG A 51 12.99 20.02 -1.65
C ARG A 51 13.94 20.28 -2.81
N LYS A 52 13.86 19.49 -3.87
CA LYS A 52 14.68 19.66 -5.06
C LYS A 52 14.39 21.01 -5.73
N GLN A 53 13.11 21.36 -5.88
CA GLN A 53 12.71 22.68 -6.40
C GLN A 53 13.20 23.82 -5.50
N GLN A 54 13.09 23.68 -4.18
CA GLN A 54 13.59 24.68 -3.23
C GLN A 54 15.11 24.84 -3.31
N TYR A 55 15.85 23.74 -3.45
CA TYR A 55 17.31 23.73 -3.61
C TYR A 55 17.72 24.42 -4.92
N GLU A 56 17.08 24.09 -6.04
CA GLU A 56 17.33 24.72 -7.34
C GLU A 56 17.00 26.23 -7.31
N ALA A 57 15.88 26.61 -6.70
CA ALA A 57 15.49 28.00 -6.51
C ALA A 57 16.51 28.75 -5.64
N HIS A 58 17.00 28.12 -4.56
CA HIS A 58 18.04 28.72 -3.72
C HIS A 58 19.35 28.92 -4.48
N LEU A 59 19.80 27.91 -5.24
CA LEU A 59 21.01 28.05 -6.06
C LEU A 59 20.88 29.15 -7.11
N ALA A 60 19.69 29.36 -7.70
CA ALA A 60 19.47 30.48 -8.61
C ALA A 60 19.68 31.86 -7.97
N THR A 61 19.59 31.96 -6.63
CA THR A 61 19.89 33.20 -5.88
C THR A 61 21.38 33.35 -5.52
N VAL A 62 22.19 32.28 -5.65
CA VAL A 62 23.61 32.29 -5.28
C VAL A 62 24.41 33.13 -6.29
N PRO A 63 25.23 34.10 -5.82
CA PRO A 63 26.06 34.92 -6.69
C PRO A 63 26.95 34.07 -7.60
N TYR A 64 27.07 34.47 -8.88
CA TYR A 64 27.87 33.79 -9.90
C TYR A 64 27.42 32.37 -10.28
N TYR A 65 26.35 31.83 -9.70
CA TYR A 65 25.85 30.48 -10.02
C TYR A 65 25.39 30.33 -11.48
N GLU A 66 24.71 31.35 -12.03
CA GLU A 66 24.31 31.33 -13.43
C GLU A 66 25.53 31.32 -14.39
N LEU A 67 26.57 32.10 -14.09
CA LEU A 67 27.83 32.04 -14.85
C LEU A 67 28.46 30.65 -14.72
N TYR A 68 28.45 30.06 -13.52
CA TYR A 68 28.96 28.72 -13.29
C TYR A 68 28.25 27.67 -14.16
N LYS A 69 26.91 27.76 -14.30
CA LYS A 69 26.13 26.90 -15.19
C LYS A 69 26.47 27.11 -16.67
N ILE A 70 26.46 28.36 -17.15
CA ILE A 70 26.71 28.70 -18.56
C ILE A 70 28.09 28.21 -19.01
N TYR A 71 29.11 28.37 -18.15
CA TYR A 71 30.49 28.00 -18.45
C TYR A 71 30.86 26.59 -17.96
N SER A 72 29.87 25.70 -17.76
CA SER A 72 30.11 24.27 -17.40
C SER A 72 31.08 24.08 -16.22
N GLY A 73 30.94 24.90 -15.20
CA GLY A 73 31.74 24.87 -13.98
C GLY A 73 33.08 25.60 -14.02
N ARG A 74 33.39 26.30 -15.12
CA ARG A 74 34.60 27.13 -15.28
C ARG A 74 34.27 28.58 -15.64
N PRO A 75 33.52 29.31 -14.79
CA PRO A 75 33.15 30.68 -15.08
C PRO A 75 34.37 31.62 -15.06
N PRO A 76 34.37 32.69 -15.87
CA PRO A 76 35.45 33.68 -15.92
C PRO A 76 35.37 34.64 -14.72
N ILE A 77 35.49 34.11 -13.51
CA ILE A 77 35.49 34.87 -12.25
C ILE A 77 36.81 34.64 -11.50
N SER A 78 37.12 35.52 -10.56
CA SER A 78 38.37 35.43 -9.79
C SER A 78 38.38 34.20 -8.86
N GLN A 79 39.58 33.74 -8.49
CA GLN A 79 39.75 32.63 -7.54
C GLN A 79 39.02 32.82 -6.19
N PRO A 80 39.06 33.99 -5.51
CA PRO A 80 38.31 34.18 -4.27
C PRO A 80 36.78 34.10 -4.49
N GLN A 81 36.26 34.63 -5.60
CA GLN A 81 34.83 34.50 -5.94
C GLN A 81 34.44 33.04 -6.21
N MET A 82 35.30 32.28 -6.90
CA MET A 82 35.12 30.84 -7.10
C MET A 82 35.08 30.06 -5.77
N HIS A 83 35.94 30.42 -4.82
CA HIS A 83 35.96 29.78 -3.51
C HIS A 83 34.66 30.03 -2.75
N GLU A 84 34.22 31.29 -2.70
CA GLU A 84 32.96 31.67 -2.05
C GLU A 84 31.75 30.94 -2.67
N LEU A 85 31.65 30.92 -4.00
CA LEU A 85 30.60 30.19 -4.72
C LEU A 85 30.58 28.70 -4.32
N ARG A 86 31.75 28.05 -4.27
CA ARG A 86 31.85 26.63 -3.87
C ARG A 86 31.41 26.41 -2.43
N MET A 87 31.75 27.32 -1.51
CA MET A 87 31.30 27.24 -0.12
C MET A 87 29.78 27.33 -0.02
N GLN A 88 29.17 28.30 -0.73
CA GLN A 88 27.71 28.48 -0.72
C GLN A 88 26.99 27.29 -1.35
N MET A 89 27.48 26.76 -2.48
CA MET A 89 26.92 25.56 -3.10
C MET A 89 27.02 24.33 -2.18
N SER A 90 28.15 24.17 -1.49
CA SER A 90 28.36 23.08 -0.53
C SER A 90 27.41 23.21 0.67
N ALA A 91 27.25 24.42 1.21
CA ALA A 91 26.32 24.68 2.31
C ALA A 91 24.86 24.40 1.89
N ALA A 92 24.46 24.84 0.70
CA ALA A 92 23.14 24.56 0.13
C ALA A 92 22.91 23.05 -0.05
N GLN A 93 23.90 22.32 -0.57
CA GLN A 93 23.83 20.87 -0.73
C GLN A 93 23.69 20.17 0.63
N GLY A 94 24.43 20.61 1.63
CA GLY A 94 24.34 20.08 2.99
C GLY A 94 22.96 20.33 3.61
N ALA A 95 22.37 21.51 3.40
CA ALA A 95 21.02 21.82 3.85
C ALA A 95 19.96 20.98 3.14
N TYR A 96 20.08 20.80 1.83
CA TYR A 96 19.21 19.93 1.05
C TYR A 96 19.24 18.49 1.59
N GLN A 97 20.43 17.90 1.76
CA GLN A 97 20.55 16.52 2.26
C GLN A 97 19.95 16.35 3.66
N ARG A 98 20.24 17.26 4.59
CA ARG A 98 19.63 17.23 5.93
C ARG A 98 18.11 17.31 5.86
N GLY A 99 17.59 18.15 4.96
CA GLY A 99 16.15 18.29 4.75
C GLY A 99 15.51 16.99 4.26
N ILE A 100 16.15 16.28 3.33
CA ILE A 100 15.70 14.96 2.86
C ILE A 100 15.67 13.94 4.01
N ASP A 101 16.72 13.92 4.84
CA ASP A 101 16.80 13.01 5.98
C ASP A 101 15.71 13.30 7.04
N GLU A 102 15.38 14.58 7.25
CA GLU A 102 14.28 15.01 8.12
C GLU A 102 12.91 14.61 7.56
N ASP A 103 12.67 14.85 6.26
CA ASP A 103 11.41 14.51 5.60
C ASP A 103 11.18 12.98 5.61
N TRP A 104 12.24 12.19 5.51
CA TRP A 104 12.17 10.74 5.68
C TRP A 104 11.73 10.36 7.10
N LYS A 105 12.37 10.92 8.15
CA LYS A 105 11.99 10.66 9.54
C LYS A 105 10.54 11.06 9.82
N ASN A 106 10.13 12.23 9.33
CA ASN A 106 8.75 12.73 9.47
C ASN A 106 7.76 11.81 8.75
N SER A 107 8.12 11.28 7.57
CA SER A 107 7.29 10.30 6.87
C SER A 107 7.09 9.05 7.71
N LEU A 108 8.17 8.48 8.28
CA LEU A 108 8.10 7.28 9.11
C LEU A 108 7.22 7.44 10.36
N GLN A 109 7.19 8.64 10.95
CA GLN A 109 6.36 8.92 12.13
C GLN A 109 4.85 8.78 11.86
N ARG A 110 4.43 8.85 10.59
CA ARG A 110 3.01 8.75 10.19
C ARG A 110 2.50 7.32 10.07
N TYR A 111 3.37 6.31 10.19
CA TYR A 111 2.95 4.92 10.05
C TYR A 111 1.75 4.53 10.95
N PRO A 112 1.68 4.89 12.24
CA PRO A 112 0.56 4.52 13.09
C PRO A 112 -0.78 5.00 12.54
N GLU A 113 -0.89 6.30 12.22
CA GLU A 113 -2.11 6.94 11.71
C GLU A 113 -2.55 6.35 10.35
N VAL A 114 -1.58 6.07 9.48
CA VAL A 114 -1.84 5.49 8.16
C VAL A 114 -2.27 4.03 8.27
N LEU A 115 -1.63 3.26 9.14
CA LEU A 115 -2.03 1.88 9.41
C LEU A 115 -3.43 1.84 10.01
N ASP A 116 -3.75 2.71 10.97
CA ASP A 116 -5.09 2.82 11.55
C ASP A 116 -6.14 3.11 10.48
N TYR A 117 -5.85 4.03 9.55
CA TYR A 117 -6.74 4.28 8.40
C TYR A 117 -7.01 3.01 7.61
N TYR A 118 -5.98 2.27 7.19
CA TYR A 118 -6.17 1.06 6.39
C TYR A 118 -6.84 -0.08 7.17
N PHE A 119 -6.50 -0.28 8.45
CA PHE A 119 -7.20 -1.26 9.28
C PHE A 119 -8.68 -0.92 9.47
N ASN A 120 -9.03 0.37 9.55
CA ASN A 120 -10.42 0.83 9.67
C ASN A 120 -11.24 0.63 8.38
N LEU A 121 -10.61 0.40 7.23
CA LEU A 121 -11.30 0.02 5.99
C LEU A 121 -11.73 -1.46 5.97
N VAL A 122 -11.24 -2.27 6.90
CA VAL A 122 -11.54 -3.69 6.97
C VAL A 122 -12.87 -3.90 7.69
N GLU A 123 -13.86 -4.41 6.96
CA GLU A 123 -15.18 -4.71 7.53
C GLU A 123 -15.28 -6.18 7.97
N PHE A 124 -15.77 -6.40 9.20
CA PHE A 124 -16.17 -7.72 9.69
C PHE A 124 -17.69 -7.80 9.79
N LYS A 125 -18.25 -8.90 9.25
CA LYS A 125 -19.68 -9.19 9.37
C LYS A 125 -19.86 -10.40 10.27
N LEU A 126 -20.54 -10.18 11.40
CA LEU A 126 -20.96 -11.26 12.29
C LEU A 126 -22.22 -11.92 11.73
N PRO A 127 -22.32 -13.25 11.77
CA PRO A 127 -23.57 -13.94 11.43
C PRO A 127 -24.66 -13.55 12.43
N GLY A 128 -25.90 -13.41 11.96
CA GLY A 128 -27.04 -13.13 12.83
C GLY A 128 -27.38 -14.33 13.73
N GLU A 129 -28.04 -14.10 14.86
CA GLU A 129 -28.42 -15.15 15.82
C GLU A 129 -29.32 -16.25 15.22
N LYS A 130 -30.06 -15.91 14.17
CA LYS A 130 -30.93 -16.84 13.43
C LYS A 130 -30.22 -17.62 12.33
N SER A 131 -28.91 -17.38 12.14
CA SER A 131 -28.12 -18.10 11.14
C SER A 131 -27.97 -19.56 11.56
N ILE A 132 -28.16 -20.49 10.61
CA ILE A 132 -27.97 -21.93 10.84
C ILE A 132 -26.55 -22.21 11.37
N ALA A 133 -25.54 -21.46 10.92
CA ALA A 133 -24.17 -21.60 11.41
C ALA A 133 -23.99 -21.25 12.90
N VAL A 134 -24.91 -20.46 13.46
CA VAL A 134 -24.95 -20.11 14.89
C VAL A 134 -25.85 -21.09 15.67
N GLN A 135 -27.00 -21.48 15.11
CA GLN A 135 -27.95 -22.38 15.76
C GLN A 135 -27.44 -23.83 15.82
N GLU A 136 -26.72 -24.27 14.79
CA GLU A 136 -26.23 -25.64 14.63
C GLU A 136 -24.72 -25.64 14.33
N PRO A 137 -23.86 -25.36 15.34
CA PRO A 137 -22.42 -25.26 15.12
C PRO A 137 -21.80 -26.63 14.84
N VAL A 138 -20.99 -26.72 13.77
CA VAL A 138 -20.18 -27.89 13.45
C VAL A 138 -18.74 -27.65 13.87
N PHE A 139 -18.26 -28.39 14.87
CA PHE A 139 -16.89 -28.28 15.36
C PHE A 139 -15.95 -29.25 14.62
N GLY A 140 -14.71 -28.81 14.34
CA GLY A 140 -13.66 -29.67 13.81
C GLY A 140 -13.66 -29.90 12.29
N GLY A 141 -14.54 -29.24 11.52
CA GLY A 141 -14.59 -29.31 10.06
C GLY A 141 -14.70 -27.92 9.39
N PRO A 142 -14.39 -27.81 8.08
CA PRO A 142 -14.53 -26.54 7.36
C PRO A 142 -16.00 -26.11 7.29
N VAL A 143 -16.29 -24.87 7.71
CA VAL A 143 -17.62 -24.28 7.64
C VAL A 143 -17.99 -24.10 6.16
N ALA A 144 -19.04 -24.78 5.70
CA ALA A 144 -19.43 -24.75 4.30
C ALA A 144 -19.79 -23.32 3.84
N PRO A 145 -19.30 -22.85 2.67
CA PRO A 145 -19.59 -21.51 2.16
C PRO A 145 -21.07 -21.29 1.81
N ASP A 146 -21.85 -22.36 1.65
CA ASP A 146 -23.26 -22.30 1.25
C ASP A 146 -24.19 -21.76 2.37
N LEU A 147 -23.80 -21.89 3.64
CA LEU A 147 -24.51 -21.30 4.79
C LEU A 147 -24.45 -19.76 4.80
N LYS A 148 -23.49 -19.15 4.09
CA LYS A 148 -23.38 -17.68 3.95
C LYS A 148 -24.26 -17.11 2.85
N LYS A 149 -24.79 -17.96 1.95
CA LYS A 149 -25.42 -17.53 0.68
C LYS A 149 -26.94 -17.36 0.79
N THR A 150 -27.57 -17.96 1.80
CA THR A 150 -29.02 -17.87 2.03
C THR A 150 -29.48 -16.49 2.50
N GLU A 151 -28.58 -15.62 2.99
CA GLU A 151 -28.94 -14.26 3.43
C GLU A 151 -28.98 -13.19 2.30
N SER A 152 -28.41 -13.45 1.11
CA SER A 152 -28.38 -12.46 0.03
C SER A 152 -29.64 -12.41 -0.87
N LYS A 153 -30.67 -13.23 -0.61
CA LYS A 153 -31.94 -13.25 -1.39
C LYS A 153 -33.17 -12.91 -0.54
N GLY A 154 -33.09 -11.82 0.23
CA GLY A 154 -34.22 -11.24 0.96
C GLY A 154 -34.75 -9.93 0.36
N GLY A 155 -34.70 -9.75 -0.97
CA GLY A 155 -35.07 -8.51 -1.64
C GLY A 155 -36.08 -8.71 -2.76
N LYS A 156 -37.37 -8.57 -2.43
CA LYS A 156 -38.54 -8.24 -3.28
C LYS A 156 -38.59 -8.79 -4.72
N ARG A 157 -39.59 -9.66 -4.96
CA ARG A 157 -40.68 -9.58 -5.97
C ARG A 157 -41.10 -10.98 -6.43
N MET A 158 -42.21 -11.49 -5.90
CA MET A 158 -43.03 -12.49 -6.60
C MET A 158 -44.45 -11.94 -6.67
N MET A 159 -44.85 -11.51 -7.87
CA MET A 159 -46.23 -11.58 -8.31
C MET A 159 -46.26 -12.58 -9.47
N MET A 160 -47.14 -13.58 -9.31
CA MET A 160 -47.68 -14.50 -10.34
C MET A 160 -48.06 -13.71 -11.62
N GLN A 161 -48.04 -14.21 -12.87
CA GLN A 161 -48.55 -15.45 -13.48
C GLN A 161 -48.33 -15.32 -15.03
N PRO A 162 -48.88 -16.16 -15.94
CA PRO A 162 -48.70 -17.59 -16.21
C PRO A 162 -48.02 -17.86 -17.58
N SER A 163 -47.75 -19.15 -17.80
CA SER A 163 -47.15 -19.83 -18.95
C SER A 163 -48.01 -19.84 -20.23
N LEU A 164 -47.34 -19.75 -21.40
CA LEU A 164 -47.82 -20.25 -22.70
C LEU A 164 -46.68 -21.04 -23.40
N PRO A 165 -46.99 -22.12 -24.15
CA PRO A 165 -45.98 -23.04 -24.69
C PRO A 165 -45.55 -22.64 -26.11
N MET A 166 -44.30 -22.94 -26.48
CA MET A 166 -43.87 -22.95 -27.89
C MET A 166 -43.17 -24.28 -28.23
N PRO A 167 -43.46 -24.90 -29.38
CA PRO A 167 -42.87 -26.15 -29.84
C PRO A 167 -41.65 -25.93 -30.74
N GLY A 168 -40.72 -26.88 -30.70
CA GLY A 168 -39.95 -27.42 -31.84
C GLY A 168 -39.08 -26.50 -32.71
N GLY A 169 -37.78 -26.78 -32.74
CA GLY A 169 -36.89 -26.41 -33.86
C GLY A 169 -35.40 -26.41 -33.49
N PRO A 170 -34.53 -27.22 -34.13
CA PRO A 170 -33.09 -27.21 -33.88
C PRO A 170 -32.35 -26.55 -35.05
N PHE A 171 -31.63 -25.44 -34.87
CA PHE A 171 -30.72 -24.98 -35.93
C PHE A 171 -29.51 -24.17 -35.40
N MET A 172 -28.33 -24.76 -35.63
CA MET A 172 -27.08 -24.17 -36.17
C MET A 172 -26.38 -22.97 -35.48
N MET A 173 -25.12 -23.22 -35.10
CA MET A 173 -23.99 -22.26 -35.16
C MET A 173 -23.69 -21.84 -36.61
N PRO A 174 -22.97 -20.73 -36.97
CA PRO A 174 -21.61 -20.36 -36.47
C PRO A 174 -21.31 -18.81 -36.52
N PRO A 175 -20.08 -18.31 -36.81
CA PRO A 175 -18.91 -18.15 -35.94
C PRO A 175 -18.38 -16.69 -35.87
N GLY A 176 -17.43 -16.39 -34.97
CA GLY A 176 -16.46 -15.29 -35.15
C GLY A 176 -16.28 -14.35 -33.96
N GLY A 177 -15.15 -14.48 -33.26
CA GLY A 177 -14.67 -13.50 -32.28
C GLY A 177 -13.16 -13.20 -32.51
N PRO A 178 -12.71 -11.93 -32.41
CA PRO A 178 -11.33 -11.52 -32.71
C PRO A 178 -10.34 -11.79 -31.54
N PRO A 179 -9.01 -11.70 -31.78
CA PRO A 179 -7.98 -12.27 -30.91
C PRO A 179 -7.64 -11.42 -29.67
N ARG A 180 -7.25 -12.10 -28.60
CA ARG A 180 -6.69 -11.48 -27.37
C ARG A 180 -5.25 -11.02 -27.62
N MET A 181 -5.00 -9.71 -27.54
CA MET A 181 -3.66 -9.12 -27.41
C MET A 181 -3.12 -9.36 -26.00
N GLY A 182 -1.86 -9.78 -25.91
CA GLY A 182 -1.13 -10.01 -24.66
C GLY A 182 -0.72 -8.70 -23.98
N GLY A 183 -0.87 -8.67 -22.66
CA GLY A 183 -0.34 -7.59 -21.81
C GLY A 183 1.10 -7.86 -21.39
N PRO A 184 1.95 -6.83 -21.21
CA PRO A 184 3.35 -6.98 -20.83
C PRO A 184 3.49 -7.30 -19.33
N GLY A 185 4.43 -8.19 -19.00
CA GLY A 185 4.73 -8.60 -17.64
C GLY A 185 5.34 -7.50 -16.75
N PRO A 186 5.36 -7.71 -15.42
CA PRO A 186 5.85 -6.73 -14.47
C PRO A 186 7.38 -6.59 -14.56
N GLY A 187 7.83 -5.35 -14.80
CA GLY A 187 9.22 -4.95 -14.83
C GLY A 187 9.94 -5.17 -13.50
N ARG A 188 11.19 -5.62 -13.61
CA ARG A 188 12.13 -5.82 -12.51
C ARG A 188 12.39 -4.52 -11.74
N MET A 189 12.38 -4.60 -10.41
CA MET A 189 12.92 -3.57 -9.51
C MET A 189 14.44 -3.39 -9.71
N PRO A 190 14.99 -2.17 -9.60
CA PRO A 190 16.41 -1.97 -9.37
C PRO A 190 16.75 -2.20 -7.88
N PRO A 191 17.95 -2.71 -7.55
CA PRO A 191 18.34 -3.00 -6.17
C PRO A 191 18.67 -1.73 -5.38
N PRO A 192 18.60 -1.78 -4.04
CA PRO A 192 19.05 -0.69 -3.17
C PRO A 192 20.57 -0.55 -3.26
N PHE A 193 21.06 0.66 -3.47
CA PHE A 193 22.48 0.97 -3.42
C PHE A 193 23.02 0.65 -2.03
N ALA A 194 23.91 -0.35 -1.97
CA ALA A 194 24.75 -0.63 -0.82
C ALA A 194 25.75 0.52 -0.67
N MET A 195 25.47 1.43 0.26
CA MET A 195 26.44 2.41 0.73
C MET A 195 27.28 1.73 1.81
N GLY A 196 28.57 1.52 1.55
CA GLY A 196 29.56 1.24 2.59
C GLY A 196 30.52 0.09 2.30
N MET A 197 31.76 0.45 1.95
CA MET A 197 33.05 -0.14 2.34
C MET A 197 34.03 -0.06 1.17
N ARG A 198 34.83 1.01 1.12
CA ARG A 198 36.17 0.94 0.51
C ARG A 198 37.15 0.62 1.64
N PRO A 199 37.84 -0.53 1.63
CA PRO A 199 39.02 -0.69 2.47
C PRO A 199 40.19 0.04 1.79
N GLY A 200 41.10 0.57 2.63
CA GLY A 200 42.29 1.29 2.18
C GLY A 200 43.29 0.40 1.44
N GLY A 201 44.25 1.07 0.79
CA GLY A 201 45.41 0.41 0.19
C GLY A 201 46.24 1.37 -0.66
N PHE A 202 47.39 1.75 -0.10
CA PHE A 202 48.61 2.36 -0.67
C PHE A 202 48.56 3.80 -1.19
#